data_AF-A0A5B0MAR2-F1
#
_entry.id   AF-A0A5B0MAR2-F1
#
_cell.length_a   1.000
_cell.length_b   1.000
_cell.length_c   1.000
_cell.angle_alpha   90.00
_cell.angle_beta   90.00
_cell.angle_gamma   90.00
#
_symmetry.space_group_name_H-M   'P 1'
#
loop_
_entity.id
_entity.type
_entity.pdbx_description
1 polymer ?
#
loop_
_entity_poly.entity_id
_entity_poly.type
_entity_poly.pdbx_seq_one_letter_code
_entity_poly.pdbx_strand_id
1 'polypeptide(L)'
;MSVGRAGPSLSPTRKMPREPMLPLQPAGKLVTLDEFLVHCNIDVADAMCQTLFKGHDVKHWSFFRGKSDEDLMPIGFTRGLATHLSNGASELEHTFVQRGFESPEV
;
A
#
# COMPACT_ATOMS: atom_id res chain seq x y z
N MET A 1 2.77 6.63 -54.33
CA MET A 1 1.60 6.64 -53.41
C MET A 1 2.06 5.99 -52.13
N SER A 2 2.38 6.77 -51.10
CA SER A 2 3.05 6.28 -49.88
C SER A 2 2.01 6.12 -48.77
N VAL A 3 1.68 4.88 -48.41
CA VAL A 3 0.92 4.59 -47.19
C VAL A 3 1.88 4.69 -46.01
N GLY A 4 1.77 5.79 -45.26
CA GLY A 4 2.39 5.94 -43.95
C GLY A 4 1.75 4.96 -42.98
N ARG A 5 2.49 3.92 -42.61
CA ARG A 5 2.04 2.94 -41.63
C ARG A 5 2.22 3.58 -40.25
N ALA A 6 1.11 4.01 -39.65
CA ALA A 6 1.07 4.47 -38.27
C ALA A 6 1.67 3.39 -37.35
N GLY A 7 2.68 3.76 -36.57
CA GLY A 7 3.25 2.89 -35.54
C GLY A 7 2.20 2.55 -34.48
N PRO A 8 2.30 1.38 -33.83
CA PRO A 8 1.34 0.99 -32.80
C PRO A 8 1.35 2.01 -31.65
N SER A 9 0.16 2.53 -31.36
CA SER A 9 -0.13 3.40 -30.22
C SER A 9 0.37 2.75 -28.92
N LEU A 10 1.26 3.43 -28.20
CA LEU A 10 1.71 3.01 -26.87
C LEU A 10 0.57 3.27 -25.88
N SER A 11 -0.26 2.25 -25.63
CA SER A 11 -1.31 2.29 -24.62
C SER A 11 -0.72 2.64 -23.24
N PRO A 12 -1.20 3.69 -22.55
CA PRO A 12 -0.72 4.06 -21.23
C PRO A 12 -1.45 3.22 -20.19
N THR A 13 -1.07 1.95 -20.04
CA THR A 13 -1.55 1.12 -18.92
C THR A 13 -0.57 0.01 -18.60
N ARG A 14 0.74 0.28 -18.74
CA ARG A 14 1.74 -0.56 -18.11
C ARG A 14 1.71 -0.23 -16.62
N LYS A 15 0.91 -0.98 -15.84
CA LYS A 15 1.10 -1.05 -14.38
C LYS A 15 2.56 -1.45 -14.19
N MET A 16 3.37 -0.53 -13.67
CA MET A 16 4.78 -0.83 -13.39
C MET A 16 4.81 -2.09 -12.52
N PRO A 17 5.69 -3.07 -12.80
CA PRO A 17 5.89 -4.18 -11.90
C PRO A 17 6.23 -3.60 -10.53
N ARG A 18 5.31 -3.74 -9.57
CA ARG A 18 5.61 -3.42 -8.17
C ARG A 18 6.74 -4.36 -7.78
N GLU A 19 7.83 -3.82 -7.22
CA GLU A 19 8.91 -4.67 -6.75
C GLU A 19 8.36 -5.76 -5.82
N PRO A 20 8.89 -6.98 -5.87
CA PRO A 20 8.44 -8.06 -5.00
C PRO A 20 8.55 -7.61 -3.55
N MET A 21 7.42 -7.38 -2.90
CA MET A 21 7.40 -6.90 -1.54
C MET A 21 8.03 -7.95 -0.64
N LEU A 22 9.04 -7.56 0.13
CA LEU A 22 9.68 -8.48 1.08
C LEU A 22 8.63 -9.07 2.04
N PRO A 23 8.75 -10.34 2.43
CA PRO A 23 7.81 -10.95 3.35
C PRO A 23 7.81 -10.19 4.68
N LEU A 24 6.61 -9.94 5.22
CA LEU A 24 6.47 -9.38 6.56
C LEU A 24 7.09 -10.34 7.59
N GLN A 25 7.83 -9.77 8.54
CA GLN A 25 8.22 -10.51 9.74
C GLN A 25 6.98 -10.98 10.50
N PRO A 26 7.10 -12.06 11.29
CA PRO A 26 6.01 -12.52 12.16
C PRO A 26 5.43 -11.40 13.02
N ALA A 27 6.29 -10.52 13.55
CA ALA A 27 5.88 -9.34 14.32
C ALA A 27 4.97 -8.38 13.51
N GLY A 28 5.33 -8.08 12.26
CA GLY A 28 4.51 -7.23 11.39
C GLY A 28 3.18 -7.87 10.98
N LYS A 29 3.09 -9.21 10.94
CA LYS A 29 1.82 -9.92 10.71
C LYS A 29 0.90 -9.96 11.94
N LEU A 30 1.44 -9.71 13.13
CA LEU A 30 0.66 -9.66 14.37
C LEU A 30 0.03 -8.29 14.61
N VAL A 31 0.56 -7.24 13.97
CA VAL A 31 0.00 -5.89 14.04
C VAL A 31 -1.42 -5.92 13.48
N THR A 32 -2.38 -5.63 14.36
CA THR A 32 -3.79 -5.54 14.00
C THR A 32 -4.08 -4.29 13.18
N LEU A 33 -5.21 -4.27 12.48
CA LEU A 33 -5.65 -3.07 11.77
C LEU A 33 -5.85 -1.90 12.74
N ASP A 34 -6.34 -2.16 13.95
CA ASP A 34 -6.59 -1.14 14.97
C ASP A 34 -5.28 -0.52 15.49
N GLU A 35 -4.27 -1.34 15.80
CA GLU A 35 -2.93 -0.87 16.17
C GLU A 35 -2.30 -0.02 15.06
N PHE A 36 -2.53 -0.42 13.80
CA PHE A 36 -2.09 0.34 12.64
C PHE A 36 -2.79 1.71 12.52
N LEU A 37 -4.09 1.80 12.80
CA LEU A 37 -4.81 3.08 12.79
C LEU A 37 -4.29 4.01 13.88
N VAL A 38 -4.06 3.48 15.09
CA VAL A 38 -3.42 4.24 16.18
C VAL A 38 -2.05 4.75 15.74
N HIS A 39 -1.25 3.91 15.07
CA HIS A 39 0.05 4.32 14.52
C HIS A 39 -0.07 5.43 13.48
N CYS A 40 -1.12 5.42 12.65
CA CYS A 40 -1.39 6.46 11.67
C CYS A 40 -2.02 7.73 12.26
N ASN A 41 -2.17 7.84 13.58
CA ASN A 41 -2.91 8.91 14.27
C ASN A 41 -4.40 9.00 13.84
N ILE A 42 -5.00 7.87 13.48
CA ILE A 42 -6.42 7.75 13.12
C ILE A 42 -7.18 7.10 14.28
N ASP A 43 -8.34 7.67 14.62
CA ASP A 43 -9.22 7.06 15.62
C ASP A 43 -9.80 5.74 15.07
N VAL A 44 -9.65 4.66 15.84
CA VAL A 44 -10.17 3.32 15.50
C VAL A 44 -11.70 3.34 15.35
N ALA A 45 -12.38 4.22 16.11
CA ALA A 45 -13.82 4.42 16.06
C ALA A 45 -14.27 5.43 14.99
N ASP A 46 -13.35 5.95 14.15
CA ASP A 46 -13.72 6.86 13.07
C ASP A 46 -14.70 6.18 12.10
N ALA A 47 -15.92 6.71 12.05
CA ALA A 47 -17.01 6.11 11.29
C ALA A 47 -16.71 6.05 9.79
N MET A 48 -15.99 7.05 9.25
CA MET A 48 -15.64 7.10 7.83
C MET A 48 -14.64 5.99 7.48
N CYS A 49 -13.61 5.81 8.31
CA CYS A 49 -12.63 4.75 8.15
C CYS A 49 -13.28 3.37 8.25
N GLN A 50 -14.13 3.15 9.26
CA GLN A 50 -14.86 1.90 9.45
C GLN A 50 -15.76 1.56 8.26
N THR A 51 -16.46 2.54 7.68
CA THR A 51 -17.26 2.33 6.47
C THR A 51 -16.39 1.96 5.27
N LEU A 52 -15.26 2.64 5.07
CA LEU A 52 -14.35 2.35 3.95
C LEU A 52 -13.70 0.97 4.07
N PHE A 53 -13.22 0.59 5.26
CA PHE A 53 -12.61 -0.72 5.47
C PHE A 53 -13.60 -1.86 5.27
N LYS A 54 -14.84 -1.71 5.76
CA LYS A 54 -15.91 -2.69 5.50
C LYS A 54 -16.30 -2.73 4.03
N GLY A 55 -16.40 -1.57 3.38
CA GLY A 55 -16.76 -1.47 1.97
C GLY A 55 -15.75 -2.14 1.03
N HIS A 56 -14.47 -2.11 1.38
CA HIS A 56 -13.36 -2.71 0.61
C HIS A 56 -12.90 -4.08 1.11
N ASP A 57 -13.59 -4.65 2.10
CA ASP A 57 -13.19 -5.89 2.81
C ASP A 57 -11.72 -5.87 3.30
N VAL A 58 -11.29 -4.71 3.81
CA VAL A 58 -9.93 -4.53 4.36
C VAL A 58 -9.86 -5.14 5.75
N LYS A 59 -9.16 -6.28 5.87
CA LYS A 59 -9.01 -7.03 7.13
C LYS A 59 -7.67 -6.79 7.83
N HIS A 60 -6.68 -6.27 7.12
CA HIS A 60 -5.32 -6.17 7.61
C HIS A 60 -4.57 -5.01 6.95
N TRP A 61 -3.69 -4.35 7.73
CA TRP A 61 -2.94 -3.17 7.29
C TRP A 61 -2.05 -3.43 6.06
N SER A 62 -1.65 -4.69 5.84
CA SER A 62 -0.86 -5.08 4.66
C SER A 62 -1.56 -4.78 3.33
N PHE A 63 -2.86 -4.49 3.33
CA PHE A 63 -3.55 -3.97 2.15
C PHE A 63 -2.93 -2.66 1.64
N PHE A 64 -2.48 -1.79 2.54
CA PHE A 64 -1.91 -0.47 2.23
C PHE A 64 -0.44 -0.54 1.81
N ARG A 65 0.24 -1.67 2.02
CA ARG A 65 1.64 -1.86 1.63
C ARG A 65 1.84 -1.62 0.14
N GLY A 66 2.77 -0.71 -0.18
CA GLY A 66 3.13 -0.38 -1.56
C GLY A 66 2.01 0.29 -2.35
N LYS A 67 0.99 0.84 -1.69
CA LYS A 67 -0.02 1.72 -2.30
C LYS A 67 0.32 3.17 -1.99
N SER A 68 0.25 4.02 -3.00
CA SER A 68 0.29 5.47 -2.82
C SER A 68 -1.09 6.03 -2.48
N ASP A 69 -1.15 7.31 -2.11
CA ASP A 69 -2.42 8.02 -1.98
C ASP A 69 -3.22 8.03 -3.30
N GLU A 70 -2.53 8.13 -4.44
CA GLU A 70 -3.12 8.03 -5.79
C GLU A 70 -3.78 6.68 -6.09
N ASP A 71 -3.33 5.59 -5.45
CA ASP A 71 -3.97 4.28 -5.57
C ASP A 71 -5.23 4.17 -4.69
N LEU A 72 -5.30 4.92 -3.59
CA LEU A 72 -6.36 4.84 -2.59
C LEU A 72 -7.50 5.84 -2.87
N MET A 73 -7.20 7.01 -3.43
CA MET A 73 -8.22 8.01 -3.77
C MET A 73 -9.31 7.50 -4.72
N PRO A 74 -9.02 6.75 -5.80
CA PRO A 74 -10.03 6.27 -6.75
C PRO A 74 -11.04 5.30 -6.13
N ILE A 75 -10.70 4.66 -5.02
CA ILE A 75 -11.57 3.73 -4.30
C ILE A 75 -12.32 4.41 -3.14
N GLY A 76 -12.20 5.74 -2.98
CA GLY A 76 -13.02 6.52 -2.07
C GLY A 76 -12.31 6.96 -0.78
N PHE A 77 -11.03 6.69 -0.61
CA PHE A 77 -10.26 7.33 0.47
C PHE A 77 -10.07 8.82 0.17
N THR A 78 -10.30 9.68 1.16
CA THR A 78 -9.97 11.10 1.02
C THR A 78 -8.45 11.26 0.93
N ARG A 79 -7.95 12.30 0.25
CA ARG A 79 -6.51 12.52 0.07
C ARG A 79 -5.73 12.48 1.37
N GLY A 80 -6.25 13.13 2.42
CA GLY A 80 -5.61 13.14 3.75
C GLY A 80 -5.52 11.73 4.34
N LEU A 81 -6.64 11.01 4.38
CA LEU A 81 -6.69 9.65 4.91
C LEU A 81 -5.79 8.69 4.12
N ALA A 82 -5.83 8.78 2.79
CA ALA A 82 -4.99 8.01 1.90
C ALA A 82 -3.49 8.23 2.19
N THR A 83 -3.08 9.49 2.40
CA THR A 83 -1.69 9.85 2.75
C THR A 83 -1.28 9.28 4.11
N HIS A 84 -2.13 9.39 5.13
CA HIS A 84 -1.84 8.83 6.46
C HIS A 84 -1.67 7.30 6.40
N LEU A 85 -2.56 6.60 5.70
CA LEU A 85 -2.50 5.15 5.56
C LEU A 85 -1.29 4.69 4.74
N SER A 86 -0.96 5.36 3.63
CA SER A 86 0.21 5.00 2.82
C SER A 86 1.52 5.23 3.57
N ASN A 87 1.64 6.36 4.27
CA ASN A 87 2.84 6.71 5.02
C ASN A 87 3.02 5.77 6.21
N GLY A 88 1.96 5.57 7.01
CA GLY A 88 2.02 4.65 8.14
C GLY A 88 2.31 3.22 7.71
N ALA A 89 1.79 2.77 6.56
CA ALA A 89 2.12 1.44 6.04
C ALA A 89 3.59 1.33 5.62
N SER A 90 4.16 2.39 5.04
CA SER A 90 5.57 2.45 4.67
C SER A 90 6.48 2.48 5.90
N GLU A 91 6.14 3.26 6.93
CA GLU A 91 6.89 3.32 8.19
C GLU A 91 6.86 1.98 8.95
N LEU A 92 5.69 1.35 9.00
CA LEU A 92 5.51 0.05 9.64
C LEU A 92 6.21 -1.06 8.84
N GLU A 93 6.22 -0.95 7.50
CA GLU A 93 7.02 -1.78 6.62
C GLU A 93 8.52 -1.62 6.89
N HIS A 94 9.05 -0.40 7.03
CA HIS A 94 10.45 -0.17 7.38
C HIS A 94 10.84 -0.76 8.75
N THR A 95 9.88 -0.83 9.68
CA THR A 95 10.08 -1.37 11.03
C THR A 95 10.02 -2.90 11.07
N PHE A 96 9.19 -3.52 10.22
CA PHE A 96 8.88 -4.96 10.28
C PHE A 96 9.15 -5.77 9.00
N VAL A 97 9.80 -5.17 8.00
CA VAL A 97 10.35 -5.94 6.89
C VAL A 97 11.51 -6.76 7.40
N GLN A 98 11.59 -8.00 6.91
CA GLN A 98 12.81 -8.78 7.01
C GLN A 98 13.89 -7.99 6.28
N ARG A 99 14.63 -7.13 6.99
CA ARG A 99 15.95 -6.72 6.56
C ARG A 99 16.70 -8.03 6.49
N GLY A 100 16.92 -8.50 5.26
CA GLY A 100 17.82 -9.62 5.04
C GLY A 100 19.08 -9.27 5.81
N PHE A 101 19.30 -9.96 6.93
CA PHE A 101 20.61 -10.01 7.50
C PHE A 101 21.36 -10.87 6.47
N GLU A 102 21.89 -10.21 5.44
CA GLU A 102 23.11 -10.73 4.83
C GLU A 102 24.08 -10.82 6.00
N SER A 103 24.19 -12.03 6.55
CA SER A 103 25.27 -12.36 7.45
C SER A 103 26.54 -12.10 6.65
N PRO A 104 27.44 -11.21 7.11
CA PRO A 104 28.80 -11.29 6.63
C PRO A 104 29.35 -12.65 7.09
N GLU A 105 29.78 -13.41 6.10
CA GLU A 105 30.68 -14.58 6.08
C GLU A 105 31.15 -15.16 7.43
N VAL A 106 31.04 -16.50 7.55
CA VAL A 106 32.15 -17.39 7.94
C VAL A 106 32.10 -18.69 7.15
#